data_AF-A0A7G1H4I9-F1
#
_entry.id   AF-A0A7G1H4I9-F1
#
_cell.length_a   1.000
_cell.length_b   1.000
_cell.length_c   1.000
_cell.angle_alpha   90.00
_cell.angle_beta   90.00
_cell.angle_gamma   90.00
#
_symmetry.space_group_name_H-M   'P 1'
#
loop_
_entity.id
_entity.type
_entity.pdbx_description
1 polymer ?
#
loop_
_entity_poly.entity_id
_entity_poly.type
_entity_poly.pdbx_seq_one_letter_code
_entity_poly.pdbx_strand_id
1 'polypeptide(L)' 'MEIIKCVEKSGIIKSYDILVLETFEGGFYIKIRALLTDNTELHIREYSDIDERNYSYHWQDSTGRLLMR' A
#
# COMPACT_ATOMS: atom_id res chain seq x y z
N MET A 1 -10.83 6.11 2.58
CA MET A 1 -9.37 6.13 2.35
C MET A 1 -9.14 5.97 0.86
N GLU A 2 -8.70 7.02 0.16
CA GLU A 2 -8.54 6.98 -1.31
C GLU A 2 -7.57 5.88 -1.78
N ILE A 3 -6.57 5.55 -0.96
CA ILE A 3 -5.59 4.50 -1.26
C ILE A 3 -6.20 3.12 -1.49
N ILE A 4 -7.23 2.74 -0.75
CA ILE A 4 -7.92 1.46 -0.94
C ILE A 4 -8.62 1.46 -2.30
N LYS A 5 -9.29 2.56 -2.67
CA LYS A 5 -9.94 2.71 -3.99
C LYS A 5 -8.93 2.63 -5.13
N CYS A 6 -7.73 3.21 -4.97
CA CYS A 6 -6.66 3.12 -5.94
C CYS A 6 -6.22 1.67 -6.16
N VAL A 7 -6.10 0.90 -5.07
CA VAL A 7 -5.70 -0.50 -5.14
C VAL A 7 -6.81 -1.36 -5.77
N GLU A 8 -8.07 -1.17 -5.38
CA GLU A 8 -9.21 -1.94 -5.89
C GLU A 8 -9.50 -1.70 -7.39
N LYS A 9 -9.30 -0.48 -7.88
CA LYS A 9 -9.58 -0.11 -9.28
C LYS A 9 -8.41 -0.40 -10.23
N SER A 10 -7.26 -0.79 -9.71
CA SER A 10 -6.04 -0.95 -10.51
C SER A 10 -6.05 -2.27 -11.26
N GLY A 11 -6.00 -2.23 -12.59
CA GLY A 11 -5.94 -3.44 -13.44
C GLY A 11 -4.61 -4.20 -13.38
N ILE A 12 -3.57 -3.62 -12.77
CA ILE A 12 -2.26 -4.27 -12.58
C ILE A 12 -2.17 -5.03 -11.25
N ILE A 13 -3.14 -4.85 -10.35
CA ILE A 13 -3.17 -5.52 -9.04
C ILE A 13 -4.00 -6.78 -9.17
N LYS A 14 -3.36 -7.92 -8.91
CA LYS A 14 -3.98 -9.24 -8.91
C LYS A 14 -4.76 -9.52 -7.62
N SER A 15 -4.19 -9.12 -6.48
CA SER A 15 -4.82 -9.20 -5.16
C SER A 15 -4.12 -8.26 -4.19
N TYR A 16 -4.73 -7.94 -3.06
CA TYR A 16 -4.09 -7.15 -2.02
C TYR A 16 -4.54 -7.58 -0.62
N ASP A 17 -3.66 -7.37 0.35
CA ASP A 17 -3.88 -7.59 1.77
C ASP A 17 -3.65 -6.28 2.52
N ILE A 18 -4.57 -5.92 3.41
CA ILE A 18 -4.35 -4.87 4.41
C ILE A 18 -3.62 -5.52 5.58
N LEU A 19 -2.33 -5.23 5.71
CA LEU A 19 -1.48 -5.80 6.76
C LEU A 19 -1.65 -5.08 8.10
N VAL A 20 -1.86 -3.76 8.04
CA VAL A 20 -2.12 -2.91 9.20
C VAL A 20 -3.17 -1.88 8.82
N LEU A 21 -4.15 -1.68 9.69
CA LEU A 21 -5.06 -0.54 9.63
C LEU A 21 -5.30 -0.05 11.06
N GLU A 22 -4.77 1.13 11.34
CA GLU A 22 -4.95 1.83 12.61
C GLU A 22 -5.65 3.15 12.32
N THR A 23 -6.71 3.43 13.08
CA THR A 23 -7.44 4.70 12.98
C THR A 23 -7.41 5.39 14.32
N PHE A 24 -7.28 6.70 14.31
CA PHE A 24 -7.22 7.53 15.49
C PHE A 24 -7.98 8.83 15.22
N GLU A 25 -8.14 9.66 16.25
CA GLU A 25 -8.86 10.92 16.10
C GLU A 25 -8.16 11.79 15.05
N GLY A 26 -8.90 12.13 13.98
CA GLY A 26 -8.38 12.96 12.90
C GLY A 26 -7.51 12.24 11.85
N GLY A 27 -7.28 10.93 11.95
CA GLY A 27 -6.35 10.27 11.01
C GLY A 27 -6.34 8.75 10.99
N PHE A 28 -5.41 8.22 10.19
CA PHE A 28 -5.16 6.79 10.04
C PHE A 28 -3.70 6.48 9.67
N TYR A 29 -3.31 5.25 9.95
CA TYR A 29 -2.15 4.59 9.39
C TYR A 29 -2.57 3.28 8.71
N ILE A 30 -2.08 3.04 7.50
CA ILE A 30 -2.36 1.82 6.73
C ILE A 30 -1.11 1.26 6.09
N LYS A 31 -0.99 -0.06 6.12
CA LYS A 31 0.01 -0.83 5.38
C LYS A 31 -0.68 -1.85 4.48
N ILE A 32 -0.41 -1.79 3.18
CA ILE A 32 -0.98 -2.69 2.18
C ILE A 32 0.15 -3.49 1.52
N ARG A 33 -0.07 -4.79 1.30
CA ARG A 33 0.70 -5.60 0.36
C ARG A 33 -0.19 -5.89 -0.85
N ALA A 34 0.22 -5.45 -2.03
CA ALA A 34 -0.45 -5.75 -3.29
C ALA A 34 0.41 -6.72 -4.13
N LEU A 35 -0.19 -7.82 -4.56
CA LEU A 35 0.39 -8.72 -5.56
C LEU A 35 0.06 -8.19 -6.95
N LEU A 36 1.07 -7.98 -7.78
CA LEU A 36 0.91 -7.53 -9.16
C LEU A 36 0.72 -8.72 -10.13
N THR A 37 0.23 -8.44 -11.33
CA THR A 37 -0.06 -9.46 -12.36
C THR A 37 1.18 -10.22 -12.85
N ASP A 38 2.39 -9.67 -12.69
CA ASP A 38 3.67 -10.31 -12.97
C ASP A 38 4.22 -11.14 -11.78
N ASN A 39 3.42 -11.30 -10.72
CA ASN A 39 3.76 -11.96 -9.45
C ASN A 39 4.87 -11.27 -8.63
N THR A 40 5.09 -9.98 -8.84
CA THR A 40 5.89 -9.13 -7.94
C THR A 40 5.00 -8.48 -6.87
N GLU A 41 5.60 -7.94 -5.81
CA GLU A 41 4.86 -7.37 -4.68
C GLU A 41 5.14 -5.88 -4.49
N LEU A 42 4.06 -5.10 -4.40
CA LEU A 42 4.09 -3.69 -4.03
C LEU A 42 3.65 -3.54 -2.57
N HIS A 43 4.53 -2.99 -1.73
CA HIS A 43 4.22 -2.67 -0.34
C HIS A 43 4.01 -1.17 -0.21
N ILE A 44 2.84 -0.78 0.29
CA ILE A 44 2.39 0.60 0.36
C ILE A 44 2.13 0.97 1.82
N ARG A 45 2.54 2.17 2.22
CA ARG A 45 2.26 2.74 3.54
C ARG A 45 1.72 4.15 3.38
N GLU A 46 0.67 4.46 4.12
CA GLU A 46 0.13 5.80 4.23
C GLU A 46 -0.17 6.10 5.70
N TYR A 47 0.37 7.21 6.18
CA TYR A 47 -0.06 7.89 7.38
C TYR A 47 -0.75 9.19 6.93
N SER A 48 -1.90 9.48 7.50
CA SER A 48 -2.59 10.74 7.25
C SER A 48 -3.28 11.19 8.53
N ASP A 49 -3.11 12.44 8.89
CA ASP A 49 -3.89 13.10 9.94
C ASP A 49 -4.37 14.49 9.46
N ILE A 50 -4.74 15.36 10.40
CA ILE A 50 -5.22 16.72 10.11
C ILE A 50 -4.13 17.68 9.59
N ASP A 51 -2.86 17.40 9.91
CA ASP A 51 -1.73 18.31 9.67
C ASP A 51 -0.85 17.82 8.52
N GLU A 52 -0.68 16.49 8.40
CA GLU A 52 0.22 15.90 7.42
C GLU A 52 -0.29 14.62 6.76
N ARG A 53 0.31 14.35 5.61
CA ARG A 53 0.10 13.12 4.85
C ARG A 53 1.45 12.58 4.38
N ASN A 54 1.82 11.43 4.90
CA ASN A 54 3.06 10.73 4.59
C ASN A 54 2.76 9.44 3.83
N TYR A 55 3.22 9.38 2.59
CA TYR A 55 3.07 8.21 1.72
C TYR A 55 4.44 7.64 1.37
N SER A 56 4.57 6.31 1.42
CA SER A 56 5.75 5.61 0.93
C SER A 56 5.37 4.28 0.32
N TYR A 57 6.21 3.79 -0.59
CA TYR A 57 6.07 2.46 -1.13
C TYR A 57 7.44 1.80 -1.33
N HIS A 58 7.43 0.50 -1.56
CA HIS A 58 8.53 -0.17 -2.22
C HIS A 58 8.00 -1.34 -3.04
N TRP A 59 8.70 -1.65 -4.10
CA TRP A 59 8.40 -2.73 -5.02
C TRP A 59 9.50 -3.77 -4.92
N GLN A 60 9.13 -5.04 -4.77
CA GLN A 60 10.05 -6.16 -4.69
C GLN A 60 9.61 -7.30 -5.60
N ASP A 61 10.56 -8.12 -6.04
CA ASP A 61 10.26 -9.34 -6.78
C ASP A 61 9.77 -10.46 -5.85
N SER A 62 9.43 -11.62 -6.43
CA SER A 62 8.95 -12.80 -5.69
C SER A 62 9.96 -13.41 -4.72
N THR A 63 11.23 -13.02 -4.80
CA THR A 63 12.30 -13.44 -3.87
C THR A 63 12.52 -12.44 -2.73
N GLY A 64 11.77 -11.33 -2.73
CA GLY A 64 11.95 -10.23 -1.78
C GLY A 64 13.09 -9.29 -2.13
N ARG A 65 13.66 -9.40 -3.35
CA ARG A 65 14.68 -8.45 -3.81
C ARG A 65 14.00 -7.13 -4.16
N LEU A 66 14.48 -6.05 -3.56
CA LEU A 66 14.01 -4.70 -3.84
C LEU A 66 14.26 -4.32 -5.31
N LEU A 67 13.20 -3.91 -6.00
CA LEU A 67 13.21 -3.38 -7.36
C LEU A 67 13.23 -1.84 -7.36
N MET A 68 12.40 -1.21 -6.51
CA MET A 68 12.24 0.26 -6.43
C MET A 68 11.70 0.70 -5.05
N ARG A 69 11.99 1.94 -4.64
CA ARG A 69 11.40 2.62 -3.48
C ARG A 69 11.23 4.11 -3.74
#